data_AF-A0A9X1B4A7-F1
#
_entry.id   AF-A0A9X1B4A7-F1
#
_cell.length_a   1.000
_cell.length_b   1.000
_cell.length_c   1.000
_cell.angle_alpha   90.00
_cell.angle_beta   90.00
_cell.angle_gamma   90.00
#
_symmetry.space_group_name_H-M   'P 1'
#
loop_
_entity.id
_entity.type
_entity.pdbx_description
1 polymer ?
#
loop_
_entity_poly.entity_id
_entity_poly.type
_entity_poly.pdbx_seq_one_letter_code
_entity_poly.pdbx_strand_id
1 'polypeptide(L)'
;MEIIVCAFPPGRWKTLSPMMRDLTGADVALRQMDTLAESVRRAPGSIVLLFFTRAATALADGLHLSAEPEQFMLDWQTEIKAMLAFYRRHRSQTLLLDAERACASPDIVAAGLKRLGYDHASANQATPCLKEQISILEHWLARRLLEGDVTTRLVESELEACALPLPAGEKIDLDDPKTLWARYRVDRRAASKSVETLKSTADTSSSKPPQQVVTAEATETPAKDKQIEALTAEKIDLTEENELLLLQLHQVQEELEALFLQNQELQAKANLSSEPMAKQEGKSAAKSSSNPLIRYLRHGRKEGHRSKR
;
A
#
# COMPACT_ATOMS: atom_id res chain seq x y z
N MET A 1 6.12 8.28 38.87
CA MET A 1 6.93 8.06 37.65
C MET A 1 6.22 8.75 36.51
N GLU A 2 6.94 9.55 35.73
CA GLU A 2 6.38 10.20 34.55
C GLU A 2 6.50 9.26 33.34
N ILE A 3 5.48 9.23 32.49
CA ILE A 3 5.50 8.49 31.23
C ILE A 3 5.66 9.52 30.11
N ILE A 4 6.71 9.35 29.31
CA ILE A 4 6.97 10.18 28.14
C ILE A 4 6.63 9.34 26.92
N VAL A 5 5.80 9.87 26.02
CA VAL A 5 5.44 9.15 24.79
C VAL A 5 5.95 9.90 23.58
N CYS A 6 6.52 9.15 22.64
CA CYS A 6 6.84 9.60 21.30
C CYS A 6 6.24 8.62 20.30
N ALA A 7 5.69 9.14 19.20
CA ALA A 7 5.06 8.35 18.16
C ALA A 7 5.45 8.90 16.79
N PHE A 8 5.78 8.00 15.86
CA PHE A 8 6.07 8.36 14.48
C PHE A 8 5.37 7.43 13.47
N PRO A 9 4.64 7.98 12.47
CA PRO A 9 4.26 9.38 12.31
C PRO A 9 3.32 9.88 13.42
N PRO A 10 3.27 11.20 13.71
CA PRO A 10 2.49 11.74 14.83
C PRO A 10 0.97 11.62 14.65
N GLY A 11 0.47 11.46 13.41
CA GLY A 11 -0.95 11.39 13.10
C GLY A 11 -1.69 10.31 13.90
N ARG A 12 -1.06 9.15 14.07
CA ARG A 12 -1.64 7.99 14.75
C ARG A 12 -1.66 8.11 16.27
N TRP A 13 -1.03 9.14 16.85
CA TRP A 13 -1.13 9.38 18.28
C TRP A 13 -2.56 9.67 18.73
N LYS A 14 -3.37 10.35 17.90
CA LYS A 14 -4.78 10.62 18.21
C LYS A 14 -5.56 9.34 18.48
N THR A 15 -5.23 8.29 17.74
CA THR A 15 -5.82 6.96 17.86
C THR A 15 -5.32 6.20 19.11
N LEU A 16 -4.06 6.39 19.49
CA LEU A 16 -3.46 5.74 20.66
C LEU A 16 -3.74 6.45 21.99
N SER A 17 -3.99 7.76 21.96
CA SER A 17 -4.18 8.60 23.15
C SER A 17 -5.28 8.10 24.10
N PRO A 18 -6.47 7.69 23.64
CA PRO A 18 -7.51 7.12 24.52
C PRO A 18 -7.05 5.83 25.20
N MET A 19 -6.48 4.88 24.44
CA MET A 19 -5.95 3.63 24.99
C MET A 19 -4.87 3.90 26.04
N MET A 20 -3.98 4.86 25.78
CA MET A 20 -2.90 5.22 26.72
C MET A 20 -3.43 5.87 28.00
N ARG A 21 -4.46 6.70 27.90
CA ARG A 21 -5.14 7.28 29.06
C ARG A 21 -5.75 6.19 29.94
N ASP A 22 -6.39 5.20 29.34
CA ASP A 22 -7.00 4.09 30.09
C ASP A 22 -5.95 3.18 30.71
N LEU A 23 -4.85 2.91 30.00
CA LEU A 23 -3.76 2.07 30.49
C LEU A 23 -2.97 2.71 31.64
N THR A 24 -2.76 4.03 31.59
CA THR A 24 -1.89 4.75 32.54
C THR A 24 -2.67 5.52 33.60
N GLY A 25 -3.98 5.74 33.42
CA GLY A 25 -4.80 6.57 34.29
C GLY A 25 -4.46 8.06 34.27
N ALA A 26 -3.53 8.49 33.39
CA ALA A 26 -3.06 9.86 33.26
C ALA A 26 -3.14 10.33 31.80
N ASP A 27 -3.32 11.64 31.62
CA ASP A 27 -3.26 12.22 30.28
C ASP A 27 -1.79 12.36 29.86
N VAL A 28 -1.38 11.50 28.93
CA VAL A 28 0.02 11.46 28.47
C VAL A 28 0.17 12.38 27.26
N ALA A 29 1.11 13.32 27.32
CA ALA A 29 1.40 14.22 26.23
C ALA A 29 2.40 13.59 25.23
N LEU A 30 2.12 13.74 23.94
CA LEU A 30 3.06 13.40 22.88
C LEU A 30 4.25 14.36 22.90
N ARG A 31 5.46 13.83 22.85
CA ARG A 31 6.71 14.57 22.69
C ARG A 31 7.36 14.25 21.35
N GLN A 32 8.03 15.25 20.77
CA GLN A 32 8.83 15.09 19.56
C GLN A 32 10.19 14.49 19.90
N MET A 33 10.80 13.79 18.93
CA MET A 33 12.07 13.10 19.10
C MET A 33 13.19 14.03 19.58
N ASP A 34 13.28 15.24 19.02
CA ASP A 34 14.30 16.24 19.37
C ASP A 34 14.26 16.66 20.84
N THR A 35 13.06 16.76 21.40
CA THR A 35 12.83 17.20 22.80
C THR A 35 12.98 16.07 23.82
N LEU A 36 13.16 14.83 23.35
CA LEU A 36 13.05 13.63 24.18
C LEU A 36 14.29 13.45 25.07
N ALA A 37 15.48 13.75 24.54
CA ALA A 37 16.72 13.71 25.31
C ALA A 37 16.71 14.71 26.49
N GLU A 38 16.12 15.89 26.30
CA GLU A 38 15.97 16.87 27.39
C GLU A 38 14.95 16.42 28.43
N SER A 39 13.85 15.82 27.98
CA SER A 39 12.78 15.34 28.86
C SER A 39 13.27 14.24 29.79
N VAL A 40 14.05 13.28 29.26
CA VAL A 40 14.65 12.22 30.08
C VAL A 40 15.72 12.76 31.03
N ARG A 41 16.49 13.79 30.64
CA ARG A 41 17.43 14.47 31.55
C ARG A 41 16.72 15.17 32.71
N ARG A 42 15.54 15.75 32.48
CA ARG A 42 14.73 16.39 33.53
C ARG A 42 14.11 15.36 34.48
N ALA A 43 13.77 14.17 33.99
CA ALA A 43 13.17 13.10 34.79
C ALA A 43 13.90 11.76 34.58
N PRO A 44 15.03 11.50 35.28
CA PRO A 44 15.88 10.32 35.07
C PRO A 44 15.27 8.97 35.52
N GLY A 45 14.05 8.98 36.06
CA GLY A 45 13.25 7.78 36.38
C GLY A 45 11.95 7.69 35.59
N SER A 46 11.84 8.43 34.48
CA SER A 46 10.69 8.36 33.57
C SER A 46 10.76 7.10 32.70
N ILE A 47 9.59 6.61 32.30
CA ILE A 47 9.46 5.53 31.34
C ILE A 47 9.13 6.16 29.99
N VAL A 48 9.91 5.80 28.98
CA VAL A 48 9.73 6.29 27.61
C VAL A 48 9.03 5.21 26.78
N LEU A 49 7.94 5.59 26.15
CA LEU A 49 7.25 4.75 25.18
C LEU A 49 7.48 5.31 23.78
N LEU A 50 8.08 4.50 22.92
CA LEU A 50 8.34 4.82 21.53
C LEU A 50 7.41 3.99 20.66
N PHE A 51 6.46 4.65 20.02
CA PHE A 51 5.56 4.04 19.05
C PHE A 51 6.10 4.28 17.64
N PHE A 52 6.28 3.20 16.90
CA PHE A 52 6.57 3.28 15.48
C PHE A 52 5.42 2.67 14.68
N THR A 53 5.34 3.09 13.43
CA THR A 53 4.43 2.50 12.44
C THR A 53 5.27 1.89 11.34
N ARG A 54 4.83 0.73 10.83
CA ARG A 54 5.47 0.05 9.69
C ARG A 54 5.57 0.99 8.49
N ALA A 55 6.62 0.85 7.68
CA ALA A 55 6.87 1.71 6.54
C ALA A 55 5.69 1.73 5.56
N ALA A 56 5.15 0.55 5.22
CA ALA A 56 4.00 0.45 4.30
C ALA A 56 2.77 1.20 4.82
N THR A 57 2.47 1.08 6.11
CA THR A 57 1.35 1.78 6.73
C THR A 57 1.62 3.29 6.85
N ALA A 58 2.82 3.67 7.30
CA ALA A 58 3.18 5.07 7.43
C ALA A 58 3.14 5.79 6.07
N LEU A 59 3.63 5.14 5.02
CA LEU A 59 3.58 5.66 3.66
C LEU A 59 2.14 5.74 3.15
N ALA A 60 1.28 4.77 3.46
CA ALA A 60 -0.13 4.84 3.11
C ALA A 60 -0.83 6.04 3.78
N ASP A 61 -0.53 6.31 5.06
CA ASP A 61 -0.99 7.51 5.77
C ASP A 61 -0.46 8.80 5.12
N GLY A 62 0.82 8.80 4.71
CA GLY A 62 1.43 9.91 3.98
C GLY A 62 0.74 10.18 2.63
N LEU A 63 0.49 9.12 1.86
CA LEU A 63 -0.22 9.19 0.58
C LEU A 63 -1.66 9.71 0.74
N HIS A 64 -2.34 9.30 1.81
CA HIS A 64 -3.68 9.80 2.13
C HIS A 64 -3.69 11.31 2.41
N LEU A 65 -2.60 11.84 2.96
CA LEU A 65 -2.38 13.26 3.20
C LEU A 65 -1.74 13.99 2.00
N SER A 66 -1.68 13.35 0.83
CA SER A 66 -1.06 13.87 -0.39
C SER A 66 0.43 14.22 -0.25
N ALA A 67 1.15 13.52 0.63
CA ALA A 67 2.59 13.69 0.78
C ALA A 67 3.36 13.04 -0.38
N GLU A 68 4.52 13.61 -0.72
CA GLU A 68 5.43 13.04 -1.70
C GLU A 68 6.10 11.77 -1.16
N PRO A 69 5.98 10.60 -1.84
CA PRO A 69 6.42 9.31 -1.30
C PRO A 69 7.90 9.23 -0.97
N GLU A 70 8.76 9.75 -1.85
CA GLU A 70 10.22 9.64 -1.72
C GLU A 70 10.73 10.44 -0.52
N GLN A 71 10.29 11.70 -0.44
CA GLN A 71 10.64 12.58 0.67
C GLN A 71 10.09 12.05 2.00
N PHE A 72 8.83 11.61 2.01
CA PHE A 72 8.21 11.03 3.20
C PHE A 72 8.99 9.80 3.71
N MET A 73 9.43 8.92 2.80
CA MET A 73 10.21 7.74 3.19
C MET A 73 11.59 8.10 3.70
N LEU A 74 12.24 9.13 3.15
CA LEU A 74 13.52 9.63 3.65
C LEU A 74 13.39 10.17 5.08
N ASP A 75 12.35 10.97 5.33
CA ASP A 75 12.04 11.52 6.64
C ASP A 75 11.71 10.39 7.63
N TRP A 76 10.90 9.43 7.20
CA TRP A 76 10.55 8.25 8.00
C TRP A 76 11.80 7.44 8.38
N GLN A 77 12.70 7.16 7.44
CA GLN A 77 13.92 6.44 7.74
C GLN A 77 14.82 7.19 8.74
N THR A 78 14.92 8.51 8.59
CA THR A 78 15.75 9.35 9.45
C THR A 78 15.25 9.34 10.88
N GLU A 79 13.94 9.51 11.07
CA GLU A 79 13.28 9.50 12.37
C GLU A 79 13.35 8.13 13.05
N ILE A 80 13.12 7.06 12.31
CA ILE A 80 13.25 5.70 12.85
C ILE A 80 14.68 5.37 13.26
N LYS A 81 15.68 5.79 12.48
CA LYS A 81 17.10 5.61 12.85
C LYS A 81 17.43 6.40 14.13
N ALA A 82 16.91 7.61 14.28
CA ALA A 82 17.04 8.40 15.50
C ALA A 82 16.38 7.71 16.70
N MET A 83 15.17 7.15 16.51
CA MET A 83 14.43 6.38 17.51
C MET A 83 15.22 5.14 17.98
N LEU A 84 15.79 4.37 17.04
CA LEU A 84 16.63 3.22 17.35
C LEU A 84 17.91 3.61 18.10
N ALA A 85 18.56 4.70 17.68
CA ALA A 85 19.75 5.22 18.35
C ALA A 85 19.44 5.66 19.80
N PHE A 86 18.28 6.30 20.02
CA PHE A 86 17.80 6.66 21.34
C PHE A 86 17.50 5.42 22.19
N TYR A 87 16.75 4.46 21.66
CA TYR A 87 16.42 3.19 22.34
C TYR A 87 17.68 2.45 22.81
N ARG A 88 18.71 2.36 21.95
CA ARG A 88 19.99 1.71 22.28
C ARG A 88 20.70 2.36 23.47
N ARG A 89 20.55 3.68 23.66
CA ARG A 89 21.15 4.44 24.77
C ARG A 89 20.36 4.32 26.07
N HIS A 90 19.03 4.15 25.99
CA HIS A 90 18.11 4.19 27.14
C HIS A 90 17.29 2.91 27.31
N ARG A 91 17.89 1.74 27.03
CA ARG A 91 17.19 0.45 26.92
C ARG A 91 16.42 0.02 28.18
N SER A 92 16.89 0.39 29.37
CA SER A 92 16.26 0.02 30.64
C SER A 92 15.02 0.84 30.98
N GLN A 93 14.80 1.97 30.30
CA GLN A 93 13.72 2.90 30.57
C GLN A 93 12.78 3.04 29.37
N THR A 94 13.10 2.40 28.25
CA THR A 94 12.41 2.60 26.98
C THR A 94 11.73 1.33 26.51
N LEU A 95 10.47 1.45 26.10
CA LEU A 95 9.73 0.40 25.42
C LEU A 95 9.50 0.82 23.97
N LEU A 96 9.87 -0.04 23.01
CA LEU A 96 9.61 0.17 21.60
C LEU A 96 8.38 -0.66 21.18
N LEU A 97 7.39 -0.03 20.57
CA LEU A 97 6.08 -0.61 20.29
C LEU A 97 5.65 -0.34 18.84
N ASP A 98 5.12 -1.37 18.19
CA ASP A 98 4.35 -1.19 16.95
C ASP A 98 2.97 -0.62 17.31
N ALA A 99 2.65 0.57 16.79
CA ALA A 99 1.40 1.28 17.08
C ALA A 99 0.15 0.42 16.78
N GLU A 100 0.13 -0.32 15.68
CA GLU A 100 -1.03 -1.13 15.28
C GLU A 100 -1.23 -2.34 16.17
N ARG A 101 -0.12 -2.99 16.50
CA ARG A 101 -0.16 -4.19 17.34
C ARG A 101 -0.42 -3.84 18.80
N ALA A 102 0.08 -2.69 19.27
CA ALA A 102 -0.16 -2.21 20.63
C ALA A 102 -1.66 -1.94 20.85
N CYS A 103 -2.28 -1.28 19.87
CA CYS A 103 -3.72 -1.11 19.76
C CYS A 103 -4.52 -2.42 19.86
N ALA A 104 -4.05 -3.49 19.18
CA ALA A 104 -4.75 -4.77 19.15
C ALA A 104 -4.54 -5.62 20.41
N SER A 105 -3.55 -5.29 21.24
CA SER A 105 -3.18 -6.10 22.40
C SER A 105 -2.70 -5.23 23.58
N PRO A 106 -3.61 -4.44 24.18
CA PRO A 106 -3.28 -3.56 25.30
C PRO A 106 -2.78 -4.32 26.54
N ASP A 107 -3.20 -5.57 26.72
CA ASP A 107 -2.76 -6.43 27.83
C ASP A 107 -1.24 -6.63 27.86
N ILE A 108 -0.65 -6.85 26.69
CA ILE A 108 0.79 -7.10 26.55
C ILE A 108 1.57 -5.81 26.77
N VAL A 109 1.03 -4.67 26.35
CA VAL A 109 1.59 -3.34 26.62
C VAL A 109 1.58 -3.06 28.13
N ALA A 110 0.48 -3.34 28.81
CA ALA A 110 0.38 -3.21 30.27
C ALA A 110 1.39 -4.10 31.00
N ALA A 111 1.57 -5.35 30.54
CA ALA A 111 2.59 -6.24 31.08
C ALA A 111 4.02 -5.71 30.84
N GLY A 112 4.29 -5.12 29.67
CA GLY A 112 5.55 -4.45 29.36
C GLY A 112 5.85 -3.27 30.29
N LEU A 113 4.83 -2.45 30.57
CA LEU A 113 4.93 -1.33 31.50
C LEU A 113 5.24 -1.78 32.94
N LYS A 114 4.58 -2.85 33.42
CA LYS A 114 4.87 -3.43 34.74
C LYS A 114 6.31 -3.92 34.86
N ARG A 115 6.88 -4.51 33.80
CA ARG A 115 8.29 -4.93 33.78
C ARG A 115 9.27 -3.77 33.90
N LEU A 116 8.87 -2.57 33.47
CA LEU A 116 9.66 -1.34 33.60
C LEU A 116 9.43 -0.62 34.94
N GLY A 117 8.65 -1.21 35.86
CA GLY A 117 8.40 -0.66 37.20
C GLY A 117 7.16 0.22 37.29
N TYR A 118 6.26 0.20 36.28
CA TYR A 118 4.99 0.92 36.34
C TYR A 118 3.84 0.00 36.77
N ASP A 119 3.60 -0.08 38.07
CA ASP A 119 2.62 -1.00 38.66
C ASP A 119 1.15 -0.60 38.41
N HIS A 120 0.90 0.66 38.06
CA HIS A 120 -0.44 1.19 37.83
C HIS A 120 -1.05 0.82 36.47
N ALA A 121 -0.30 0.14 35.59
CA ALA A 121 -0.82 -0.25 34.28
C ALA A 121 -1.94 -1.30 34.39
N SER A 122 -3.14 -0.97 33.91
CA SER A 122 -4.29 -1.88 33.91
C SER A 122 -4.95 -1.95 32.54
N ALA A 123 -5.06 -3.15 31.97
CA ALA A 123 -5.66 -3.37 30.66
C ALA A 123 -7.18 -3.63 30.70
N ASN A 124 -7.75 -3.89 31.89
CA ASN A 124 -9.16 -4.28 32.06
C ASN A 124 -10.19 -3.23 31.61
N GLN A 125 -9.76 -2.01 31.32
CA GLN A 125 -10.62 -0.91 30.85
C GLN A 125 -10.08 -0.25 29.57
N ALA A 126 -9.08 -0.82 28.91
CA ALA A 126 -8.47 -0.19 27.75
C ALA A 126 -9.46 -0.15 26.59
N THR A 127 -9.86 1.07 26.18
CA THR A 127 -10.70 1.26 25.00
C THR A 127 -9.91 0.82 23.76
N PRO A 128 -10.44 -0.10 22.94
CA PRO A 128 -9.79 -0.49 21.70
C PRO A 128 -9.67 0.74 20.80
N CYS A 129 -8.49 0.96 20.23
CA CYS A 129 -8.26 2.13 19.41
C CYS A 129 -9.11 2.06 18.13
N LEU A 130 -9.68 3.20 17.73
CA LEU A 130 -10.45 3.31 16.48
C LEU A 130 -9.49 3.10 15.30
N LYS A 131 -9.67 2.03 14.53
CA LYS A 131 -8.91 1.86 13.27
C LYS A 131 -9.32 2.98 12.32
N GLU A 132 -8.50 4.01 12.18
CA GLU A 132 -8.61 4.95 11.07
C GLU A 132 -8.61 4.12 9.77
N GLN A 133 -9.65 4.29 8.96
CA GLN A 133 -9.81 3.54 7.71
C GLN A 133 -8.83 4.11 6.70
N ILE A 134 -7.61 3.57 6.69
CA ILE A 134 -6.69 3.82 5.59
C ILE A 134 -7.28 3.18 4.35
N SER A 135 -7.29 3.90 3.22
CA SER A 135 -7.84 3.31 2.01
C SER A 135 -6.91 2.19 1.55
N ILE A 136 -7.54 1.06 1.25
CA ILE A 136 -6.85 -0.16 0.88
C ILE A 136 -5.99 0.04 -0.38
N LEU A 137 -6.35 1.01 -1.22
CA LEU A 137 -5.57 1.40 -2.39
C LEU A 137 -4.24 2.07 -1.99
N GLU A 138 -4.26 3.01 -1.03
CA GLU A 138 -3.03 3.66 -0.55
C GLU A 138 -2.09 2.63 0.09
N HIS A 139 -2.62 1.69 0.88
CA HIS A 139 -1.84 0.60 1.45
C HIS A 139 -1.21 -0.31 0.39
N TRP A 140 -1.98 -0.66 -0.64
CA TRP A 140 -1.49 -1.46 -1.75
C TRP A 140 -0.40 -0.72 -2.53
N LEU A 141 -0.62 0.55 -2.86
CA LEU A 141 0.33 1.39 -3.56
C LEU A 141 1.62 1.56 -2.74
N ALA A 142 1.50 1.83 -1.45
CA ALA A 142 2.64 1.94 -0.54
C ALA A 142 3.47 0.65 -0.52
N ARG A 143 2.82 -0.52 -0.44
CA ARG A 143 3.53 -1.80 -0.51
C ARG A 143 4.27 -1.96 -1.84
N ARG A 144 3.63 -1.58 -2.95
CA ARG A 144 4.22 -1.65 -4.29
C ARG A 144 5.41 -0.71 -4.47
N LEU A 145 5.35 0.50 -3.92
CA LEU A 145 6.46 1.46 -3.94
C LEU A 145 7.66 0.97 -3.13
N LEU A 146 7.42 0.20 -2.07
CA LEU A 146 8.46 -0.40 -1.23
C LEU A 146 8.96 -1.77 -1.76
N GLU A 147 8.41 -2.28 -2.87
CA GLU A 147 8.89 -3.49 -3.54
C GLU A 147 10.21 -3.23 -4.29
N GLY A 148 11.30 -3.12 -3.54
CA GLY A 148 12.64 -2.94 -4.11
C GLY A 148 13.58 -2.16 -3.19
N ASP A 149 13.03 -1.43 -2.23
CA ASP A 149 13.84 -0.68 -1.28
C ASP A 149 14.40 -1.59 -0.17
N VAL A 150 15.67 -1.97 -0.33
CA VAL A 150 16.41 -2.77 0.64
C VAL A 150 16.67 -1.98 1.94
N THR A 151 16.82 -0.66 1.84
CA THR A 151 17.21 0.18 3.00
C THR A 151 16.08 0.27 4.02
N THR A 152 14.84 0.53 3.56
CA THR A 152 13.65 0.53 4.41
C THR A 152 13.44 -0.85 5.05
N ARG A 153 13.57 -1.94 4.28
CA ARG A 153 13.42 -3.31 4.82
C ARG A 153 14.44 -3.63 5.91
N LEU A 154 15.69 -3.19 5.77
CA LEU A 154 16.71 -3.40 6.79
C LEU A 154 16.33 -2.66 8.08
N VAL A 155 15.94 -1.39 7.98
CA VAL A 155 15.53 -0.58 9.12
C VAL A 155 14.29 -1.17 9.80
N GLU A 156 13.30 -1.64 9.03
CA GLU A 156 12.13 -2.34 9.57
C GLU A 156 12.50 -3.62 10.30
N SER A 157 13.43 -4.41 9.77
CA SER A 157 13.87 -5.65 10.44
C SER A 157 14.57 -5.37 11.77
N GLU A 158 15.36 -4.28 11.86
CA GLU A 158 15.98 -3.86 13.11
C GLU A 158 14.95 -3.36 14.12
N LEU A 159 13.95 -2.60 13.66
CA LEU A 159 12.81 -2.17 14.46
C LEU A 159 12.06 -3.36 15.04
N GLU A 160 11.64 -4.30 14.20
CA GLU A 160 10.89 -5.48 14.63
C GLU A 160 11.68 -6.35 15.61
N ALA A 161 13.00 -6.45 15.44
CA ALA A 161 13.87 -7.19 16.36
C ALA A 161 14.00 -6.50 17.73
N CYS A 162 13.88 -5.17 17.79
CA CYS A 162 13.97 -4.40 19.05
C CYS A 162 12.61 -4.19 19.73
N ALA A 163 11.52 -4.28 18.98
CA ALA A 163 10.16 -4.04 19.46
C ALA A 163 9.69 -5.09 20.46
N LEU A 164 8.74 -4.71 21.32
CA LEU A 164 8.04 -5.67 22.17
C LEU A 164 7.30 -6.67 21.27
N PRO A 165 7.47 -7.99 21.48
CA PRO A 165 6.80 -9.00 20.69
C PRO A 165 5.30 -8.94 20.96
N LEU A 166 4.57 -8.37 20.01
CA LEU A 166 3.12 -8.31 19.99
C LEU A 166 2.61 -9.28 18.91
N PRO A 167 1.45 -9.94 19.13
CA PRO A 167 0.88 -10.86 18.17
C PRO A 167 0.68 -10.15 16.83
N ALA A 168 0.96 -10.86 15.75
CA ALA A 168 0.70 -10.35 14.42
C ALA A 168 -0.80 -10.07 14.29
N GLY A 169 -1.13 -8.84 13.92
CA GLY A 169 -2.51 -8.47 13.57
C GLY A 169 -3.00 -9.28 12.37
N GLU A 170 -4.31 -9.28 12.18
CA GLU A 170 -4.96 -9.90 11.02
C GLU A 170 -4.32 -9.39 9.73
N LYS A 171 -3.66 -10.29 9.00
CA LYS A 171 -3.08 -9.96 7.69
C LYS A 171 -4.23 -9.85 6.71
N ILE A 172 -4.51 -8.65 6.25
CA ILE A 172 -5.37 -8.47 5.07
C ILE A 172 -4.56 -9.02 3.89
N ASP A 173 -5.15 -9.94 3.12
CA ASP A 173 -4.56 -10.38 1.87
C ASP A 173 -4.77 -9.27 0.83
N LEU A 174 -3.82 -8.33 0.80
CA LEU A 174 -3.80 -7.22 -0.15
C LEU A 174 -3.32 -7.66 -1.54
N ASP A 175 -2.98 -8.94 -1.76
CA ASP A 175 -2.41 -9.39 -3.03
C ASP A 175 -3.47 -9.98 -3.98
N ASP A 176 -4.72 -10.19 -3.54
CA ASP A 176 -5.85 -10.58 -4.42
C ASP A 176 -6.54 -9.37 -5.08
N PRO A 177 -6.40 -9.19 -6.41
CA PRO A 177 -6.99 -8.06 -7.12
C PRO A 177 -8.52 -8.00 -7.03
N LYS A 178 -9.20 -9.15 -6.89
CA LYS A 178 -10.66 -9.20 -6.80
C LYS A 178 -11.15 -8.60 -5.48
N THR A 179 -10.49 -8.95 -4.38
CA THR A 179 -10.79 -8.44 -3.05
C THR A 179 -10.48 -6.94 -2.95
N LEU A 180 -9.35 -6.49 -3.50
CA LEU A 180 -9.03 -5.06 -3.62
C LEU A 180 -10.09 -4.28 -4.39
N TRP A 181 -10.47 -4.75 -5.58
CA TRP A 181 -11.47 -4.09 -6.42
C TRP A 181 -12.85 -4.03 -5.76
N ALA A 182 -13.28 -5.13 -5.14
CA ALA A 182 -14.54 -5.18 -4.41
C ALA A 182 -14.59 -4.12 -3.30
N ARG A 183 -13.50 -3.97 -2.55
CA ARG A 183 -13.41 -2.94 -1.51
C ARG A 183 -13.36 -1.53 -2.08
N TYR A 184 -12.48 -1.27 -3.04
CA TYR A 184 -12.36 0.04 -3.68
C TYR A 184 -13.70 0.54 -4.23
N ARG A 185 -14.53 -0.35 -4.81
CA ARG A 185 -15.88 0.00 -5.25
C ARG A 185 -16.81 0.42 -4.11
N VAL A 186 -16.72 -0.22 -2.96
CA VAL A 186 -17.51 0.14 -1.77
C VAL A 186 -17.07 1.51 -1.26
N ASP A 187 -15.76 1.73 -1.14
CA ASP A 187 -15.19 2.99 -0.65
C ASP A 187 -15.54 4.16 -1.60
N ARG A 188 -15.43 3.96 -2.92
CA ARG A 188 -15.84 4.95 -3.93
C ARG A 188 -17.33 5.28 -3.87
N ARG A 189 -18.19 4.28 -3.65
CA ARG A 189 -19.64 4.50 -3.47
C ARG A 189 -19.94 5.28 -2.19
N ALA A 190 -19.22 5.01 -1.10
CA ALA A 190 -19.36 5.75 0.14
C ALA A 190 -18.94 7.21 -0.06
N ALA A 191 -17.80 7.46 -0.72
CA ALA A 191 -17.35 8.81 -1.06
C ALA A 191 -18.35 9.56 -1.94
N SER A 192 -18.91 8.92 -2.98
CA SER A 192 -19.94 9.54 -3.83
C SER A 192 -21.20 9.92 -3.04
N LYS A 193 -21.66 9.05 -2.12
CA LYS A 193 -22.79 9.35 -1.25
C LYS A 193 -22.51 10.53 -0.33
N SER A 194 -21.31 10.61 0.25
CA SER A 194 -20.91 11.76 1.09
C SER A 194 -20.93 13.06 0.31
N VAL A 195 -20.41 13.07 -0.92
CA VAL A 195 -20.46 14.24 -1.81
C VAL A 195 -21.90 14.62 -2.16
N GLU A 196 -22.76 13.64 -2.42
CA GLU A 196 -24.18 13.88 -2.73
C GLU A 196 -24.95 14.41 -1.52
N THR A 197 -24.68 13.89 -0.32
CA THR A 197 -25.24 14.45 0.92
C THR A 197 -24.79 15.88 1.17
N LEU A 198 -23.50 16.19 0.97
CA LEU A 198 -22.97 17.54 1.11
C LEU A 198 -23.61 18.52 0.10
N LYS A 199 -23.82 18.09 -1.15
CA LYS A 199 -24.55 18.86 -2.16
C LYS A 199 -25.99 19.09 -1.76
N SER A 200 -26.71 18.05 -1.34
CA SER A 200 -28.10 18.19 -0.89
C SER A 200 -28.26 19.10 0.33
N THR A 201 -27.30 19.10 1.25
CA THR A 201 -27.29 20.05 2.39
C THR A 201 -26.93 21.48 1.96
N ALA A 202 -26.05 21.65 0.98
CA ALA A 202 -25.73 22.97 0.41
C ALA A 202 -26.94 23.55 -0.34
N ASP A 203 -27.64 22.73 -1.12
CA ASP A 203 -28.85 23.12 -1.86
C ASP A 203 -30.03 23.42 -0.92
N THR A 204 -30.18 22.65 0.18
CA THR A 204 -31.21 22.92 1.18
C THR A 204 -30.93 24.21 1.98
N SER A 205 -29.65 24.54 2.19
CA SER A 205 -29.24 25.78 2.88
C SER A 205 -29.42 27.05 2.03
N SER A 206 -29.55 26.91 0.70
CA SER A 206 -29.85 28.03 -0.22
C SER A 206 -31.36 28.30 -0.37
N SER A 207 -32.23 27.43 0.18
CA SER A 207 -33.68 27.49 -0.05
C SER A 207 -34.53 28.06 1.09
N LYS A 208 -33.94 28.60 2.17
CA LYS A 208 -34.71 29.34 3.19
C LYS A 208 -34.79 30.82 2.81
N PRO A 209 -35.95 31.35 2.36
CA PRO A 209 -36.10 32.79 2.19
C PRO A 209 -36.21 33.45 3.57
N PRO A 210 -35.36 34.42 3.95
CA PRO A 210 -35.68 35.32 5.02
C PRO A 210 -36.45 36.50 4.41
N GLN A 211 -37.77 36.46 4.52
CA GLN A 211 -38.52 37.71 4.52
C GLN A 211 -38.23 38.44 5.83
N GLN A 212 -37.78 39.69 5.67
CA GLN A 212 -37.69 40.77 6.67
C GLN A 212 -36.64 40.59 7.78
N VAL A 213 -35.46 41.20 7.59
CA VAL A 213 -34.98 42.38 8.37
C VAL A 213 -33.94 43.15 7.54
N VAL A 214 -34.38 44.27 6.98
CA VAL A 214 -33.73 45.60 6.90
C VAL A 214 -32.20 45.71 7.11
N THR A 215 -31.55 46.19 6.03
CA THR A 215 -30.36 47.07 5.91
C THR A 215 -28.93 46.54 6.16
N ALA A 216 -28.08 46.90 5.19
CA ALA A 216 -26.63 47.10 5.23
C ALA A 216 -25.72 45.88 4.96
N GLU A 217 -25.41 45.63 3.68
CA GLU A 217 -24.07 45.22 3.20
C GLU A 217 -24.07 45.11 1.66
N ALA A 218 -23.99 46.26 0.99
CA ALA A 218 -23.73 46.33 -0.43
C ALA A 218 -22.22 46.59 -0.62
N THR A 219 -21.41 45.54 -0.74
CA THR A 219 -20.06 45.64 -1.34
C THR A 219 -19.35 44.33 -1.76
N GLU A 220 -19.87 43.11 -1.51
CA GLU A 220 -19.09 41.88 -1.79
C GLU A 220 -19.61 40.94 -2.91
N THR A 221 -20.72 41.24 -3.58
CA THR A 221 -21.34 40.28 -4.54
C THR A 221 -20.63 40.10 -5.90
N PRO A 222 -20.02 41.11 -6.56
CA PRO A 222 -19.51 40.90 -7.93
C PRO A 222 -18.21 40.08 -7.99
N ALA A 223 -17.53 39.85 -6.86
CA ALA A 223 -16.30 39.06 -6.82
C ALA A 223 -16.58 37.55 -6.68
N LYS A 224 -17.61 37.18 -5.90
CA LYS A 224 -18.00 35.78 -5.69
C LYS A 224 -18.68 35.21 -6.94
N ASP A 225 -19.50 36.01 -7.62
CA ASP A 225 -20.16 35.58 -8.88
C ASP A 225 -19.13 35.34 -9.99
N LYS A 226 -18.11 36.19 -10.12
CA LYS A 226 -16.99 35.97 -11.06
C LYS A 226 -16.15 34.75 -10.72
N GLN A 227 -15.98 34.44 -9.44
CA GLN A 227 -15.22 33.27 -9.02
C GLN A 227 -16.01 31.98 -9.26
N ILE A 228 -17.34 32.02 -9.12
CA ILE A 228 -18.22 30.90 -9.47
C ILE A 228 -18.21 30.68 -10.99
N GLU A 229 -18.33 31.73 -11.79
CA GLU A 229 -18.26 31.62 -13.26
C GLU A 229 -16.90 31.06 -13.73
N ALA A 230 -15.79 31.52 -13.15
CA ALA A 230 -14.46 31.00 -13.45
C ALA A 230 -14.30 29.52 -13.08
N LEU A 231 -14.77 29.12 -11.89
CA LEU A 231 -14.74 27.72 -11.45
C LEU A 231 -15.67 26.83 -12.29
N THR A 232 -16.78 27.36 -12.80
CA THR A 232 -17.66 26.62 -13.71
C THR A 232 -17.04 26.45 -15.10
N ALA A 233 -16.32 27.46 -15.61
CA ALA A 233 -15.60 27.36 -16.87
C ALA A 233 -14.44 26.35 -16.77
N GLU A 234 -13.63 26.43 -15.72
CA GLU A 234 -12.54 25.46 -15.48
C GLU A 234 -13.05 24.03 -15.37
N LYS A 235 -14.22 23.83 -14.74
CA LYS A 235 -14.85 22.52 -14.65
C LYS A 235 -15.31 22.01 -16.02
N ILE A 236 -15.82 22.88 -16.89
CA ILE A 236 -16.24 22.51 -18.25
C ILE A 236 -15.01 22.11 -19.07
N ASP A 237 -13.95 22.93 -19.03
CA ASP A 237 -12.69 22.65 -19.72
C ASP A 237 -12.10 21.30 -19.26
N LEU A 238 -12.06 21.06 -17.94
CA LEU A 238 -11.59 19.80 -17.38
C LEU A 238 -12.48 18.61 -17.78
N THR A 239 -13.78 18.80 -17.99
CA THR A 239 -14.65 17.72 -18.48
C THR A 239 -14.42 17.43 -19.95
N GLU A 240 -14.22 18.46 -20.78
CA GLU A 240 -13.91 18.32 -22.20
C GLU A 240 -12.55 17.64 -22.40
N GLU A 241 -11.54 18.03 -21.60
CA GLU A 241 -10.22 17.37 -21.60
C GLU A 241 -10.33 15.89 -21.20
N ASN A 242 -11.16 15.57 -20.20
CA ASN A 242 -11.36 14.19 -19.77
C ASN A 242 -12.07 13.35 -20.86
N GLU A 243 -13.07 13.91 -21.53
CA GLU A 243 -13.74 13.27 -22.66
C GLU A 243 -12.77 13.04 -23.82
N LEU A 244 -11.89 14.00 -24.11
CA LEU A 244 -10.87 13.88 -25.14
C LEU A 244 -9.84 12.80 -24.80
N LEU A 245 -9.38 12.74 -23.56
CA LEU A 245 -8.47 11.68 -23.08
C LEU A 245 -9.14 10.29 -23.14
N LEU A 246 -10.43 10.20 -22.83
CA LEU A 246 -11.19 8.96 -22.95
C LEU A 246 -11.30 8.50 -24.41
N LEU A 247 -11.53 9.42 -25.34
CA LEU A 247 -11.53 9.11 -26.78
C LEU A 247 -10.16 8.62 -27.26
N GLN A 248 -9.09 9.27 -26.84
CA GLN A 248 -7.73 8.83 -27.15
C GLN A 248 -7.42 7.45 -26.58
N LEU A 249 -7.87 7.16 -25.36
CA LEU A 249 -7.71 5.84 -24.75
C LEU A 249 -8.47 4.76 -25.53
N HIS A 250 -9.70 5.05 -25.97
CA HIS A 250 -10.47 4.12 -26.80
C HIS A 250 -9.79 3.85 -28.15
N GLN A 251 -9.24 4.87 -28.80
CA GLN A 251 -8.50 4.68 -30.04
C GLN A 251 -7.27 3.77 -29.84
N VAL A 252 -6.50 3.98 -28.77
CA VAL A 252 -5.35 3.12 -28.44
C VAL A 252 -5.79 1.68 -28.14
N GLN A 253 -6.94 1.48 -27.48
CA GLN A 253 -7.51 0.15 -27.26
C GLN A 253 -7.86 -0.54 -28.58
N GLU A 254 -8.53 0.15 -29.50
CA GLU A 254 -8.89 -0.39 -30.81
C GLU A 254 -7.65 -0.78 -31.63
N GLU A 255 -6.60 0.05 -31.61
CA GLU A 255 -5.34 -0.24 -32.29
C GLU A 255 -4.63 -1.46 -31.70
N LEU A 256 -4.62 -1.61 -30.36
CA LEU A 256 -4.06 -2.77 -29.70
C LEU A 256 -4.86 -4.05 -29.99
N GLU A 257 -6.18 -3.97 -30.01
CA GLU A 257 -7.04 -5.10 -30.38
C GLU A 257 -6.81 -5.53 -31.83
N ALA A 258 -6.71 -4.56 -32.75
CA ALA A 258 -6.39 -4.84 -34.15
C ALA A 258 -5.03 -5.51 -34.31
N LEU A 259 -3.98 -5.00 -33.63
CA LEU A 259 -2.65 -5.60 -33.64
C LEU A 259 -2.62 -6.98 -33.00
N PHE A 260 -3.40 -7.19 -31.94
CA PHE A 260 -3.52 -8.49 -31.29
C PHE A 260 -4.17 -9.53 -32.21
N LEU A 261 -5.30 -9.17 -32.85
CA LEU A 261 -5.98 -10.03 -33.83
C LEU A 261 -5.08 -10.33 -35.03
N GLN A 262 -4.35 -9.34 -35.54
CA GLN A 262 -3.39 -9.53 -36.63
C GLN A 262 -2.28 -10.50 -36.24
N ASN A 263 -1.73 -10.38 -35.02
CA ASN A 263 -0.73 -11.31 -34.52
C ASN A 263 -1.29 -12.72 -34.35
N GLN A 264 -2.53 -12.85 -33.86
CA GLN A 264 -3.19 -14.14 -33.73
C GLN A 264 -3.41 -14.81 -35.10
N GLU A 265 -3.81 -14.04 -36.11
CA GLU A 265 -3.92 -14.53 -37.49
C GLU A 265 -2.57 -14.96 -38.07
N LEU A 266 -1.51 -14.18 -37.83
CA LEU A 266 -0.17 -14.52 -38.29
C LEU A 266 0.35 -15.78 -37.60
N GLN A 267 0.10 -15.96 -36.30
CA GLN A 267 0.41 -17.19 -35.57
C GLN A 267 -0.40 -18.38 -36.10
N ALA A 268 -1.70 -18.20 -36.38
CA ALA A 268 -2.53 -19.24 -36.98
C ALA A 268 -2.03 -19.63 -38.38
N LYS A 269 -1.65 -18.66 -39.21
CA LYS A 269 -1.07 -18.88 -40.55
C LYS A 269 0.32 -19.53 -40.49
N ALA A 270 1.14 -19.18 -39.49
CA ALA A 270 2.43 -19.82 -39.24
C ALA A 270 2.27 -21.27 -38.77
N ASN A 271 1.26 -21.55 -37.94
CA ASN A 271 0.92 -22.90 -37.49
C ASN A 271 0.28 -23.76 -38.59
N LEU A 272 -0.48 -23.16 -39.52
CA LEU A 272 -1.02 -23.85 -40.70
C LEU A 272 0.05 -24.13 -41.76
N SER A 273 1.09 -23.29 -41.88
CA SER A 273 2.25 -23.55 -42.77
C SER A 273 3.24 -24.58 -42.22
N SER A 274 3.17 -24.95 -40.94
CA SER A 274 4.00 -26.03 -40.37
C SER A 274 3.32 -27.41 -40.40
N GLU A 275 2.03 -27.50 -40.76
CA GLU A 275 1.31 -28.75 -41.03
C GLU A 275 0.84 -28.82 -42.50
N PRO A 276 1.77 -29.01 -43.48
CA PRO A 276 1.84 -30.33 -44.11
C PRO A 276 3.24 -30.64 -44.71
N MET A 277 4.18 -31.13 -43.89
CA MET A 277 5.35 -31.87 -44.41
C MET A 277 5.42 -33.33 -43.90
N ALA A 278 4.53 -33.76 -43.00
CA ALA A 278 4.56 -35.09 -42.38
C ALA A 278 3.69 -36.16 -43.09
N LYS A 279 3.11 -35.90 -44.27
CA LYS A 279 2.26 -36.88 -45.00
C LYS A 279 2.69 -37.17 -46.45
N GLN A 280 3.95 -36.91 -46.81
CA GLN A 280 4.47 -37.18 -48.17
C GLN A 280 5.63 -38.20 -48.24
N GLU A 281 5.79 -39.10 -47.25
CA GLU A 281 6.75 -40.23 -47.33
C GLU A 281 6.10 -41.60 -47.61
N GLY A 282 4.82 -41.65 -48.04
CA GLY A 282 4.10 -42.92 -48.21
C GLY A 282 3.93 -43.47 -49.64
N LYS A 283 4.20 -42.70 -50.70
CA LYS A 283 3.88 -43.12 -52.09
C LYS A 283 4.86 -42.57 -53.14
N SER A 284 6.13 -42.95 -53.06
CA SER A 284 7.07 -42.86 -54.20
C SER A 284 8.15 -43.93 -54.07
N ALA A 285 7.74 -45.19 -54.06
CA ALA A 285 8.61 -46.33 -54.27
C ALA A 285 8.21 -47.01 -55.58
N ALA A 286 8.69 -46.48 -56.70
CA ALA A 286 8.93 -47.27 -57.91
C ALA A 286 9.62 -46.40 -58.98
N LYS A 287 10.85 -46.79 -59.33
CA LYS A 287 11.63 -46.37 -60.51
C LYS A 287 12.34 -45.01 -60.39
N SER A 288 13.58 -45.04 -59.91
CA SER A 288 14.74 -44.71 -60.75
C SER A 288 16.06 -44.88 -59.98
N SER A 289 16.99 -45.62 -60.61
CA SER A 289 18.43 -45.40 -60.57
C SER A 289 19.15 -45.53 -59.22
N SER A 290 19.68 -46.71 -58.90
CA SER A 290 21.05 -47.10 -59.25
C SER A 290 22.12 -46.23 -58.59
N ASN A 291 22.51 -46.59 -57.36
CA ASN A 291 23.75 -46.12 -56.73
C ASN A 291 24.59 -47.33 -56.29
N PRO A 292 25.77 -47.58 -56.88
CA PRO A 292 26.49 -48.86 -56.77
C PRO A 292 27.20 -49.13 -55.43
N LEU A 293 27.13 -48.24 -54.44
CA LEU A 293 27.81 -48.45 -53.14
C LEU A 293 27.02 -49.26 -52.10
N ILE A 294 25.70 -49.45 -52.27
CA ILE A 294 24.88 -50.21 -51.30
C ILE A 294 25.05 -51.74 -51.47
N ARG A 295 25.58 -52.20 -52.61
CA ARG A 295 25.76 -53.64 -52.90
C ARG A 295 26.94 -54.27 -52.15
N TYR A 296 27.93 -53.47 -51.75
CA TYR A 296 29.15 -53.98 -51.11
C TYR A 296 29.05 -54.20 -49.60
N LEU A 297 28.04 -53.65 -48.92
CA LEU A 297 27.87 -53.83 -47.47
C LEU A 297 26.96 -55.01 -47.09
N ARG A 298 26.35 -55.70 -48.06
CA ARG A 298 25.43 -56.83 -47.81
C ARG A 298 26.04 -58.23 -48.01
N HIS A 299 27.25 -58.33 -48.54
CA HIS A 299 27.92 -59.62 -48.81
C HIS A 299 29.11 -59.96 -47.90
N GLY A 300 29.45 -59.14 -46.90
CA GLY A 300 30.62 -59.38 -46.03
C GLY A 300 30.34 -60.03 -44.67
N ARG A 301 29.12 -60.50 -44.38
CA ARG A 301 28.73 -60.95 -43.01
C ARG A 301 28.09 -62.33 -42.94
N LYS A 302 28.50 -63.24 -43.83
CA LYS A 302 28.18 -64.68 -43.75
C LYS A 302 29.32 -65.50 -44.37
N GLU A 303 30.41 -65.65 -43.63
CA GLU A 303 31.30 -66.82 -43.73
C GLU A 303 32.33 -66.72 -42.59
N GLY A 304 32.41 -67.76 -41.75
CA GLY A 304 33.58 -67.93 -40.88
C GLY A 304 33.38 -68.06 -39.37
N HIS A 305 32.26 -68.59 -38.84
CA HIS A 305 32.27 -69.15 -37.47
C HIS A 305 31.32 -70.35 -37.31
N ARG A 306 31.80 -71.51 -37.75
CA ARG A 306 31.49 -72.83 -37.17
C ARG A 306 32.49 -73.86 -37.69
N SER A 307 33.49 -74.20 -36.89
CA SER A 307 33.61 -75.58 -36.41
C SER A 307 34.59 -75.65 -35.24
N LYS A 308 34.20 -76.47 -34.26
CA LYS A 308 34.96 -76.85 -33.07
C LYS A 308 35.92 -78.00 -33.40
N ARG A 309 36.93 -78.12 -32.52
CA ARG A 309 37.93 -79.20 -32.34
C ARG A 309 39.20 -79.05 -33.16
#